data_AF-A0A428QHA7-F1
#
_entry.id   AF-A0A428QHA7-F1
#
_cell.length_a   1.000
_cell.length_b   1.000
_cell.length_c   1.000
_cell.angle_alpha   90.00
_cell.angle_beta   90.00
_cell.angle_gamma   90.00
#
_symmetry.space_group_name_H-M   'P 1'
#
loop_
_entity.id
_entity.type
_entity.pdbx_description
1 polymer ?
#
loop_
_entity_poly.entity_id
_entity_poly.type
_entity_poly.pdbx_seq_one_letter_code
_entity_poly.pdbx_strand_id
1 'polypeptide(L)' 'MVLDSKVRSIRDRLSQDWPAAIYNGMYFSPERELVEHAIKFSQRQVEGKVNLVTYKGPMRAEWTFWT' A
#
# COMPACT_ATOMS: atom_id res chain seq x y z
N MET A 1 -8.97 -0.44 11.05
CA MET A 1 -8.17 -1.26 10.12
C MET A 1 -9.13 -1.82 9.09
N VAL A 2 -9.03 -1.39 7.83
CA VAL A 2 -10.07 -1.68 6.81
C VAL A 2 -9.74 -2.94 5.98
N LEU A 3 -8.50 -3.42 6.04
CA LEU A 3 -8.05 -4.61 5.32
C LEU A 3 -8.04 -5.86 6.20
N ASP A 4 -8.57 -6.95 5.66
CA ASP A 4 -8.50 -8.31 6.22
C ASP A 4 -7.04 -8.77 6.39
N SER A 5 -6.77 -9.57 7.42
CA SER A 5 -5.42 -10.00 7.80
C SER A 5 -4.75 -10.88 6.73
N LYS A 6 -5.51 -11.72 6.02
CA LYS A 6 -4.97 -12.54 4.91
C LYS A 6 -4.60 -11.68 3.72
N VAL A 7 -5.45 -10.71 3.38
CA VAL A 7 -5.18 -9.74 2.29
C VAL A 7 -3.96 -8.89 2.62
N ARG A 8 -3.77 -8.52 3.89
CA ARG A 8 -2.57 -7.81 4.35
C ARG A 8 -1.30 -8.63 4.15
N SER A 9 -1.30 -9.92 4.49
CA SER A 9 -0.14 -10.80 4.29
C SER A 9 0.22 -10.96 2.81
N ILE A 10 -0.77 -11.13 1.95
CA ILE A 10 -0.57 -11.23 0.49
C ILE A 10 0.01 -9.92 -0.07
N ARG A 11 -0.54 -8.78 0.35
CA ARG A 11 -0.01 -7.46 -0.03
C ARG A 11 1.44 -7.28 0.39
N ASP A 12 1.79 -7.68 1.62
CA ASP A 12 3.14 -7.48 2.15
C ASP A 12 4.18 -8.22 1.32
N ARG A 13 3.87 -9.47 0.91
CA ARG A 13 4.70 -10.24 -0.01
C ARG A 13 4.83 -9.57 -1.38
N LEU A 14 3.72 -9.18 -1.99
CA LEU A 14 3.71 -8.48 -3.29
C LEU A 14 4.46 -7.15 -3.24
N SER A 15 4.44 -6.47 -2.09
CA SER A 15 5.16 -5.21 -1.87
C SER A 15 6.67 -5.38 -1.84
N GLN A 16 7.18 -6.59 -1.53
CA GLN A 16 8.61 -6.91 -1.60
C GLN A 16 9.03 -7.35 -3.01
N ASP A 17 8.17 -8.09 -3.71
CA ASP A 17 8.44 -8.55 -5.08
C ASP A 17 8.42 -7.39 -6.11
N TRP A 18 7.60 -6.36 -5.87
CA TRP A 18 7.50 -5.17 -6.71
C TRP A 18 8.83 -4.40 -6.91
N PRO A 19 9.54 -3.95 -5.84
CA PRO A 19 10.81 -3.27 -6.01
C PRO A 19 11.87 -4.19 -6.61
N ALA A 20 11.87 -5.50 -6.29
CA ALA A 20 12.80 -6.45 -6.89
C ALA A 20 12.65 -6.53 -8.42
N ALA A 21 11.42 -6.53 -8.94
CA ALA A 21 11.15 -6.48 -10.38
C ALA A 21 11.67 -5.17 -11.02
N ILE A 22 11.53 -4.03 -10.33
CA ILE A 22 12.06 -2.75 -10.82
C ILE A 22 13.60 -2.74 -10.82
N TYR A 23 14.25 -3.24 -9.77
CA TYR A 23 15.71 -3.35 -9.71
C TYR A 23 16.29 -4.27 -10.79
N ASN A 24 15.55 -5.32 -11.17
CA ASN A 24 15.94 -6.23 -12.26
C ASN A 24 15.66 -5.67 -13.66
N GLY A 25 15.19 -4.42 -13.79
CA GLY A 25 14.93 -3.79 -15.10
C GLY A 25 13.67 -4.29 -15.79
N MET A 26 12.79 -5.03 -15.11
CA MET A 26 11.54 -5.58 -15.65
C MET A 26 10.41 -4.53 -15.72
N TYR A 27 10.77 -3.28 -16.02
CA TYR A 27 9.83 -2.16 -16.01
C TYR A 27 8.69 -2.32 -17.03
N PHE A 28 8.94 -3.01 -18.14
CA PHE A 28 7.95 -3.32 -19.18
C PHE A 28 7.50 -4.78 -19.18
N SER A 29 7.78 -5.56 -18.12
CA SER A 29 7.33 -6.95 -18.06
C SER A 29 5.83 -7.03 -17.73
N PRO A 30 5.07 -7.96 -18.35
CA PRO A 30 3.68 -8.24 -17.95
C PRO A 30 3.54 -8.64 -16.48
N GLU A 31 4.61 -9.16 -15.86
CA GLU A 31 4.63 -9.50 -14.43
C GLU A 31 4.46 -8.26 -13.55
N ARG A 32 5.00 -7.11 -13.97
CA ARG A 32 4.79 -5.83 -13.30
C ARG A 32 3.33 -5.42 -13.39
N GLU A 33 2.72 -5.47 -14.57
CA GLU A 33 1.32 -5.05 -14.71
C GLU A 33 0.39 -5.88 -13.81
N LEU A 34 0.62 -7.19 -13.69
CA LEU A 34 -0.14 -8.07 -12.80
C LEU A 34 -0.03 -7.65 -11.33
N VAL A 35 1.19 -7.40 -10.84
CA VAL A 35 1.42 -6.98 -9.45
C VAL A 35 0.82 -5.60 -9.20
N GLU A 36 0.90 -4.69 -10.17
CA GLU A 36 0.32 -3.34 -10.07
C GLU A 36 -1.21 -3.42 -9.93
N HIS A 37 -1.84 -4.27 -10.74
CA HIS A 37 -3.28 -4.49 -10.68
C HIS A 37 -3.73 -5.11 -9.35
N ALA A 38 -2.97 -6.06 -8.81
CA ALA A 38 -3.25 -6.65 -7.50
C ALA A 38 -3.15 -5.60 -6.37
N ILE A 39 -2.12 -4.76 -6.42
CA ILE A 39 -1.96 -3.65 -5.46
C ILE A 39 -3.13 -2.67 -5.58
N LYS A 40 -3.46 -2.20 -6.80
CA LYS A 40 -4.59 -1.29 -7.04
C LYS A 40 -5.91 -1.88 -6.55
N PHE A 41 -6.15 -3.16 -6.78
CA PHE A 41 -7.33 -3.86 -6.29
C PHE A 41 -7.42 -3.84 -4.75
N SER A 42 -6.30 -4.12 -4.06
CA SER A 42 -6.24 -4.10 -2.59
C SER A 42 -6.52 -2.72 -1.97
N GLN A 43 -6.29 -1.61 -2.71
CA GLN A 43 -6.50 -0.26 -2.20
C GLN A 43 -7.93 0.26 -2.36
N ARG A 44 -8.80 -0.43 -3.12
CA ARG A 44 -10.17 0.05 -3.42
C ARG A 44 -11.07 0.22 -2.19
N GLN A 45 -10.82 -0.54 -1.13
CA GLN A 45 -11.60 -0.46 0.10
C GLN A 45 -10.95 0.43 1.16
N VAL A 46 -9.76 0.98 0.90
CA VAL A 46 -9.03 1.83 1.85
C VAL A 46 -9.46 3.29 1.64
N GLU A 47 -10.68 3.61 2.07
CA GLU A 47 -11.17 4.98 2.11
C GLU A 47 -11.16 5.48 3.57
N GLY A 48 -10.48 6.60 3.81
CA GLY A 48 -10.37 7.20 5.13
C GLY A 48 -9.56 8.50 5.09
N LYS A 49 -9.99 9.51 5.86
CA LYS A 49 -9.22 10.75 6.03
C LYS A 49 -8.18 10.56 7.13
N VAL A 50 -6.91 10.74 6.78
CA VAL A 50 -5.80 10.72 7.74
C VAL A 50 -5.37 12.16 8.00
N ASN A 51 -5.44 12.61 9.26
CA ASN A 51 -4.90 13.91 9.65
C ASN A 51 -3.49 13.70 10.18
N LEU A 52 -2.52 14.39 9.59
CA LEU A 52 -1.10 14.33 9.96
C LEU A 52 -0.74 15.60 10.71
N VAL A 53 -0.26 15.46 11.95
CA VAL A 53 0.28 16.57 12.73
C VAL A 53 1.78 16.36 12.88
N THR A 54 2.56 17.39 12.51
CA THR A 54 4.03 17.33 12.56
C THR A 54 4.57 18.48 13.38
N TYR A 55 5.34 18.20 14.42
CA TYR A 55 6.08 19.22 15.17
C TYR A 55 7.50 18.74 15.45
N LYS A 56 8.50 19.45 14.89
CA LYS A 56 9.94 19.30 15.21
C LYS A 56 10.43 17.84 15.30
N GLY A 57 10.11 17.00 14.31
CA GLY A 57 10.88 15.78 14.04
C GLY A 57 10.09 14.47 13.92
N PRO A 58 9.02 14.20 14.70
CA PRO A 58 8.17 13.03 14.43
C PRO A 58 6.81 13.43 13.84
N MET A 59 6.46 12.78 12.72
CA MET A 59 5.11 12.79 12.14
C MET A 59 4.19 11.93 13.01
N ARG A 60 3.10 12.51 13.54
CA ARG A 60 2.05 11.79 14.25
C ARG A 60 0.79 11.76 13.38
N ALA A 61 0.28 10.56 13.12
CA ALA A 61 -0.99 10.37 12.43
C ALA A 61 -2.14 10.26 13.45
N GLU A 62 -3.14 11.12 13.31
CA GLU A 62 -4.39 11.06 14.07
C GLU A 62 -5.53 10.62 13.14
N TRP A 63 -6.30 9.62 13.59
CA TRP A 63 -7.40 9.03 12.84
C TRP A 63 -8.71 9.65 13.34
N THR A 64 -9.44 10.33 12.46
CA THR A 64 -10.75 10.89 12.78
C THR A 64 -11.81 10.05 12.08
N PHE A 65 -12.48 9.18 12.85
CA PHE A 65 -13.67 8.48 12.38
C PHE A 65 -14.83 9.49 12.40
N TRP A 66 -15.37 9.83 11.24
CA TRP A 66 -16.62 10.59 11.17
C TRP A 66 -17.77 9.68 11.64
N THR A 67 -18.61 10.22 12.52
CA THR A 67 -19.86 9.58 12.99
C THR A 67 -20.86 9.39 11.86
#